data_AF-A0A0G0XDB6-F1
#
_entry.id   AF-A0A0G0XDB6-F1
#
_cell.length_a   1.000
_cell.length_b   1.000
_cell.length_c   1.000
_cell.angle_alpha   90.00
_cell.angle_beta   90.00
_cell.angle_gamma   90.00
#
_symmetry.space_group_name_H-M   'P 1'
#
loop_
_entity.id
_entity.type
_entity.pdbx_description
1 polymer ?
#
loop_
_entity_poly.entity_id
_entity_poly.type
_entity_poly.pdbx_seq_one_letter_code
_entity_poly.pdbx_strand_id
1 'polypeptide(L)'
;MGPKVIFGIIVVVIIAVTLVIFTLLKGARDSSPAGKPKNAVEETLDVKKNIAVENIVNDPLVYEGLTMEVESEINDWNTKKSFSLFKQTQGGVFNSGRGARLIVINKKDFRLPANTTGKEVGLGEIIPVHIRGKVAILTKSELEKALGVDLDSSEFALDDSQLEKWEIGAVLLADTVEKL
;
A
#
# COMPACT_ATOMS: atom_id res chain seq x y z
N MET A 1 -51.37 43.82 14.11
CA MET A 1 -49.96 43.46 14.36
C MET A 1 -49.07 44.57 13.80
N GLY A 2 -48.20 45.14 14.61
CA GLY A 2 -47.37 46.27 14.19
C GLY A 2 -46.29 45.88 13.18
N PRO A 3 -45.81 46.81 12.32
CA PRO A 3 -44.87 46.52 11.23
C PRO A 3 -43.56 45.86 11.69
N LYS A 4 -43.17 46.05 12.95
CA LYS A 4 -41.99 45.41 13.57
C LYS A 4 -42.14 43.90 13.77
N VAL A 5 -43.37 43.41 13.99
CA VAL A 5 -43.66 41.96 14.15
C VAL A 5 -43.63 41.26 12.79
N ILE A 6 -44.10 41.95 11.74
CA ILE A 6 -44.08 41.45 10.36
C ILE A 6 -42.63 41.32 9.87
N PHE A 7 -41.77 42.31 10.18
CA PHE A 7 -40.36 42.27 9.80
C PHE A 7 -39.58 41.13 10.49
N GLY A 8 -39.86 40.86 11.77
CA GLY A 8 -39.24 39.75 12.50
C GLY A 8 -39.59 38.38 11.92
N ILE A 9 -40.84 38.17 11.51
CA ILE A 9 -41.30 36.91 10.90
C ILE A 9 -40.65 36.72 9.53
N ILE A 10 -40.55 37.78 8.72
CA ILE A 10 -39.92 37.72 7.38
C ILE A 10 -38.45 37.32 7.48
N VAL A 11 -37.70 37.90 8.43
CA VAL A 11 -36.27 37.57 8.61
C VAL A 11 -36.07 36.11 9.03
N VAL A 12 -36.91 35.60 9.94
CA VAL A 12 -36.84 34.19 10.38
C VAL A 12 -37.18 33.24 9.23
N VAL A 13 -38.17 33.58 8.39
CA VAL A 13 -38.51 32.79 7.20
C VAL A 13 -37.38 32.80 6.17
N ILE A 14 -36.71 33.94 5.93
CA ILE A 14 -35.58 34.01 5.00
C ILE A 14 -34.39 33.17 5.51
N ILE A 15 -34.11 33.19 6.81
CA ILE A 15 -33.03 32.38 7.41
C ILE A 15 -33.37 30.88 7.35
N ALA A 16 -34.62 30.51 7.61
CA ALA A 16 -35.07 29.11 7.48
C ALA A 16 -35.01 28.62 6.03
N VAL A 17 -35.44 29.45 5.07
CA VAL A 17 -35.38 29.12 3.63
C VAL A 17 -33.94 29.00 3.14
N THR A 18 -33.04 29.89 3.57
CA THR A 18 -31.61 29.80 3.21
C THR A 18 -30.93 28.58 3.85
N LEU A 19 -31.27 28.20 5.08
CA LEU A 19 -30.79 26.96 5.70
C LEU A 19 -31.29 25.71 4.98
N VAL A 20 -32.57 25.67 4.58
CA VAL A 20 -33.14 24.55 3.82
C VAL A 20 -32.54 24.45 2.42
N ILE A 21 -32.31 25.58 1.75
CA ILE A 21 -31.63 25.60 0.44
C ILE A 21 -30.16 25.17 0.57
N PHE A 22 -29.47 25.56 1.65
CA PHE A 22 -28.08 25.16 1.89
C PHE A 22 -27.94 23.67 2.23
N THR A 23 -28.92 23.07 2.92
CA THR A 23 -28.95 21.62 3.16
C THR A 23 -29.36 20.81 1.93
N LEU A 24 -30.22 21.35 1.06
CA LEU A 24 -30.58 20.71 -0.21
C LEU A 24 -29.46 20.81 -1.27
N LEU A 25 -28.68 21.90 -1.29
CA LEU A 25 -27.54 22.06 -2.22
C LEU A 25 -26.29 21.25 -1.83
N LYS A 26 -26.16 20.81 -0.57
CA LYS A 26 -25.16 19.79 -0.19
C LYS A 26 -25.58 18.35 -0.55
N GLY A 27 -26.83 18.14 -0.99
CA GLY A 27 -27.38 16.83 -1.32
C GLY A 27 -27.69 16.58 -2.80
N ALA A 28 -27.44 17.53 -3.71
CA ALA A 28 -27.86 17.40 -5.11
C ALA A 28 -26.91 18.10 -6.12
N ARG A 29 -25.73 17.51 -6.35
CA ARG A 29 -24.89 17.58 -7.57
C ARG A 29 -24.09 16.25 -7.57
N ASP A 30 -24.26 15.29 -8.48
CA ASP A 30 -24.67 15.36 -9.87
C ASP A 30 -25.68 14.26 -10.26
N SER A 31 -26.67 14.66 -11.05
CA SER A 31 -27.46 13.75 -11.88
C SER A 31 -26.91 13.84 -13.31
N SER A 32 -26.22 12.80 -13.78
CA SER A 32 -26.04 12.56 -15.23
C SER A 32 -26.87 11.32 -15.62
N PRO A 33 -27.45 11.29 -16.83
CA PRO A 33 -28.52 10.37 -17.16
C PRO A 33 -28.00 8.96 -17.51
N ALA A 34 -28.66 7.98 -16.89
CA ALA A 34 -28.90 6.59 -17.30
C ALA A 34 -27.92 5.88 -18.27
N GLY A 35 -27.15 4.95 -17.71
CA GLY A 35 -26.52 3.83 -18.40
C GLY A 35 -25.88 2.84 -17.40
N LYS A 36 -26.65 1.84 -16.94
CA LYS A 36 -26.35 0.77 -15.95
C LYS A 36 -24.99 0.06 -16.09
N PRO A 37 -24.60 -0.82 -15.14
CA PRO A 37 -24.70 -0.75 -13.67
C PRO A 37 -23.34 -1.09 -13.00
N LYS A 38 -23.16 -0.83 -11.70
CA LYS A 38 -22.42 -1.77 -10.81
C LYS A 38 -22.53 -1.34 -9.36
N ASN A 39 -23.09 -2.24 -8.55
CA ASN A 39 -22.81 -2.30 -7.13
C ASN A 39 -21.30 -2.41 -6.94
N ALA A 40 -20.70 -1.44 -6.29
CA ALA A 40 -19.52 -1.62 -5.47
C ALA A 40 -19.57 -0.50 -4.44
N VAL A 41 -19.79 -0.89 -3.19
CA VAL A 41 -19.33 -0.08 -2.07
C VAL A 41 -17.83 0.05 -2.30
N GLU A 42 -17.37 1.20 -2.80
CA GLU A 42 -15.97 1.56 -2.72
C GLU A 42 -15.67 1.68 -1.23
N GLU A 43 -15.16 0.59 -0.65
CA GLU A 43 -14.28 0.66 0.50
C GLU A 43 -13.22 1.69 0.15
N THR A 44 -13.30 2.88 0.75
CA THR A 44 -12.17 3.80 0.79
C THR A 44 -11.09 3.10 1.60
N LEU A 45 -10.31 2.24 0.94
CA LEU A 45 -9.07 1.69 1.46
C LEU A 45 -8.22 2.88 1.88
N ASP A 46 -7.92 2.96 3.17
CA ASP A 46 -7.09 4.00 3.76
C ASP A 46 -5.65 3.80 3.24
N VAL A 47 -5.35 4.32 2.05
CA VAL A 47 -4.04 4.18 1.41
C VAL A 47 -3.07 5.10 2.11
N LYS A 48 -2.23 4.52 2.98
CA LYS A 48 -1.13 5.24 3.61
C LYS A 48 0.00 5.45 2.61
N LYS A 49 0.34 6.71 2.36
CA LYS A 49 1.30 7.10 1.32
C LYS A 49 2.72 7.24 1.88
N ASN A 50 3.69 6.82 1.07
CA ASN A 50 5.14 6.96 1.28
C ASN A 50 5.60 6.53 2.67
N ILE A 51 5.23 5.31 3.07
CA ILE A 51 5.62 4.74 4.36
C ILE A 51 7.03 4.15 4.26
N ALA A 52 7.89 4.52 5.20
CA ALA A 52 9.24 3.98 5.26
C ALA A 52 9.23 2.47 5.56
N VAL A 53 10.08 1.72 4.86
CA VAL A 53 10.28 0.27 5.04
C VAL A 53 10.50 -0.10 6.51
N GLU A 54 11.31 0.70 7.22
CA GLU A 54 11.64 0.47 8.63
C GLU A 54 10.42 0.49 9.57
N ASN A 55 9.42 1.33 9.28
CA ASN A 55 8.21 1.41 10.11
C ASN A 55 7.38 0.12 9.99
N ILE A 56 7.28 -0.43 8.78
CA ILE A 56 6.55 -1.67 8.51
C ILE A 56 7.20 -2.85 9.22
N VAL A 57 8.53 -2.92 9.16
CA VAL A 57 9.30 -4.02 9.74
C VAL A 57 9.31 -3.96 11.26
N ASN A 58 9.40 -2.76 11.85
CA ASN A 58 9.47 -2.58 13.29
C ASN A 58 8.11 -2.77 13.98
N ASP A 59 7.02 -2.27 13.38
CA ASP A 59 5.67 -2.30 13.95
C ASP A 59 4.63 -2.92 13.00
N PRO A 60 4.81 -4.19 12.56
CA PRO A 60 4.02 -4.77 11.48
C PRO A 60 2.52 -4.88 11.80
N LEU A 61 2.16 -5.09 13.07
CA LEU A 61 0.76 -5.19 13.51
C LEU A 61 -0.04 -3.88 13.30
N VAL A 62 0.64 -2.73 13.26
CA VAL A 62 -0.01 -1.42 13.00
C VAL A 62 -0.39 -1.28 11.52
N TYR A 63 0.31 -2.00 10.64
CA TYR A 63 0.17 -1.90 9.20
C TYR A 63 -0.51 -3.12 8.58
N GLU A 64 -0.63 -4.22 9.32
CA GLU A 64 -1.26 -5.45 8.86
C GLU A 64 -2.64 -5.18 8.24
N GLY A 65 -2.83 -5.69 7.02
CA GLY A 65 -4.09 -5.54 6.30
C GLY A 65 -4.26 -4.21 5.57
N LEU A 66 -3.39 -3.22 5.77
CA LEU A 66 -3.45 -1.93 5.08
C LEU A 66 -2.80 -2.00 3.71
N THR A 67 -3.41 -1.30 2.74
CA THR A 67 -2.77 -1.00 1.46
C THR A 67 -1.91 0.24 1.62
N MET A 68 -0.68 0.18 1.14
CA MET A 68 0.30 1.25 1.31
C MET A 68 1.08 1.52 0.04
N GLU A 69 1.65 2.72 -0.03
CA GLU A 69 2.63 3.10 -1.04
C GLU A 69 4.01 3.24 -0.38
N VAL A 70 5.01 2.56 -0.94
CA VAL A 70 6.38 2.51 -0.45
C VAL A 70 7.32 2.91 -1.59
N GLU A 71 8.21 3.86 -1.32
CA GLU A 71 9.29 4.22 -2.23
C GLU A 71 10.62 3.77 -1.62
N SER A 72 11.34 2.92 -2.35
CA SER A 72 12.60 2.35 -1.88
C SER A 72 13.42 1.81 -3.05
N GLU A 73 14.64 1.36 -2.78
CA GLU A 73 15.50 0.73 -3.78
C GLU A 73 15.42 -0.78 -3.64
N ILE A 74 15.35 -1.51 -4.77
CA ILE A 74 15.48 -2.96 -4.76
C ILE A 74 16.91 -3.31 -4.38
N ASN A 75 17.11 -4.11 -3.34
CA ASN A 75 18.46 -4.48 -2.90
C ASN A 75 18.88 -5.87 -3.36
N ASP A 76 17.93 -6.80 -3.39
CA ASP A 76 18.24 -8.21 -3.63
C ASP A 76 17.01 -8.94 -4.15
N TRP A 77 17.23 -9.89 -5.06
CA TRP A 77 16.17 -10.67 -5.68
C TRP A 77 16.12 -12.05 -5.04
N ASN A 78 14.98 -12.37 -4.45
CA ASN A 78 14.81 -13.63 -3.73
C ASN A 78 14.26 -14.73 -4.64
N THR A 79 13.33 -14.38 -5.53
CA THR A 79 12.75 -15.28 -6.52
C THR A 79 12.35 -14.50 -7.77
N LYS A 80 11.80 -15.19 -8.78
CA LYS A 80 11.17 -14.52 -9.93
C LYS A 80 9.96 -13.65 -9.55
N LYS A 81 9.40 -13.81 -8.35
CA LYS A 81 8.21 -13.09 -7.87
C LYS A 81 8.52 -12.14 -6.73
N SER A 82 9.71 -12.18 -6.16
CA SER A 82 10.00 -11.47 -4.93
C SER A 82 11.39 -10.89 -4.88
N PHE A 83 11.48 -9.76 -4.21
CA PHE A 83 12.72 -9.07 -3.92
C PHE A 83 12.64 -8.45 -2.53
N SER A 84 13.79 -8.05 -2.01
CA SER A 84 13.92 -7.43 -0.70
C SER A 84 14.22 -5.94 -0.85
N LEU A 85 13.53 -5.14 -0.03
CA LEU A 85 13.88 -3.76 0.25
C LEU A 85 14.65 -3.70 1.55
N PHE A 86 15.69 -2.88 1.60
CA PHE A 86 16.55 -2.67 2.74
C PHE A 86 16.80 -1.18 2.92
N LYS A 87 16.64 -0.69 4.14
CA LYS A 87 17.15 0.62 4.52
C LYS A 87 18.27 0.41 5.52
N GLN A 88 19.49 0.73 5.11
CA GLN A 88 20.62 0.75 6.02
C GLN A 88 20.42 1.92 6.98
N THR A 89 20.02 1.65 8.22
CA THR A 89 19.99 2.67 9.25
C THR A 89 21.44 3.03 9.57
N GLN A 90 21.88 4.21 9.13
CA GLN A 90 23.22 4.71 9.40
C GLN A 90 23.31 5.04 10.90
N GLY A 91 24.01 4.22 11.71
CA GLY A 91 24.25 4.58 13.11
C GLY A 91 24.91 3.54 14.02
N GLY A 92 26.21 3.74 14.30
CA GLY A 92 26.85 3.42 15.58
C GLY A 92 27.59 2.07 15.67
N VAL A 93 28.80 2.12 16.23
CA VAL A 93 29.72 0.99 16.55
C VAL A 93 29.07 -0.11 17.44
N PHE A 94 27.87 0.14 17.96
CA PHE A 94 27.12 -0.75 18.85
C PHE A 94 25.81 -1.31 18.28
N ASN A 95 25.38 -0.88 17.09
CA ASN A 95 24.25 -1.51 16.41
C ASN A 95 24.78 -2.55 15.42
N SER A 96 24.70 -3.80 15.83
CA SER A 96 25.03 -4.98 15.05
C SER A 96 24.07 -5.15 13.85
N GLY A 97 24.26 -4.33 12.83
CA GLY A 97 24.12 -4.67 11.40
C GLY A 97 22.77 -5.15 10.85
N ARG A 98 21.69 -5.26 11.63
CA ARG A 98 20.38 -5.65 11.09
C ARG A 98 19.60 -4.41 10.67
N GLY A 99 19.85 -3.92 9.46
CA GLY A 99 18.92 -2.99 8.84
C GLY A 99 17.56 -3.65 8.61
N ALA A 100 16.51 -2.84 8.51
CA ALA A 100 15.15 -3.32 8.28
C ALA A 100 15.03 -3.90 6.86
N ARG A 101 14.69 -5.18 6.74
CA ARG A 101 14.46 -5.88 5.48
C ARG A 101 12.96 -6.17 5.32
N LEU A 102 12.38 -5.74 4.22
CA LEU A 102 10.98 -6.04 3.86
C LEU A 102 10.96 -6.83 2.55
N ILE A 103 10.33 -8.00 2.58
CA ILE A 103 10.12 -8.81 1.38
C ILE A 103 8.90 -8.27 0.64
N VAL A 104 9.07 -8.01 -0.65
CA VAL A 104 7.99 -7.64 -1.57
C VAL A 104 7.67 -8.84 -2.43
N ILE A 105 6.40 -9.24 -2.48
CA ILE A 105 5.94 -10.41 -3.23
C ILE A 105 4.93 -9.96 -4.27
N ASN A 106 5.26 -10.15 -5.53
CA ASN A 106 4.37 -9.87 -6.65
C ASN A 106 3.48 -11.08 -6.93
N LYS A 107 2.25 -10.82 -7.39
CA LYS A 107 1.28 -11.85 -7.80
C LYS A 107 1.75 -12.67 -9.00
N LYS A 108 2.60 -12.08 -9.85
CA LYS A 108 3.13 -12.67 -11.08
C LYS A 108 4.64 -12.56 -11.12
N ASP A 109 5.28 -13.44 -11.90
CA ASP A 109 6.71 -13.39 -12.15
C ASP A 109 7.09 -12.07 -12.83
N PHE A 110 8.20 -11.49 -12.39
CA PHE A 110 8.87 -10.41 -13.10
C PHE A 110 9.51 -10.96 -14.37
N ARG A 111 9.44 -10.17 -15.43
CA ARG A 111 10.06 -10.50 -16.73
C ARG A 111 11.51 -10.06 -16.72
N LEU A 112 12.32 -10.64 -17.59
CA LEU A 112 13.68 -10.13 -17.84
C LEU A 112 13.62 -8.67 -18.33
N PRO A 113 14.63 -7.83 -18.05
CA PRO A 113 14.62 -6.42 -18.43
C PRO A 113 14.46 -6.17 -19.93
N ALA A 114 14.94 -7.08 -20.79
CA ALA A 114 14.74 -7.00 -22.24
C ALA A 114 13.27 -7.12 -22.68
N ASN A 115 12.39 -7.63 -21.80
CA ASN A 115 10.98 -7.88 -22.04
C ASN A 115 10.06 -6.96 -21.22
N THR A 116 10.62 -5.91 -20.61
CA THR A 116 9.85 -4.88 -19.90
C THR A 116 9.73 -3.62 -20.74
N THR A 117 8.66 -2.86 -20.51
CA THR A 117 8.42 -1.60 -21.24
C THR A 117 8.07 -0.45 -20.28
N GLY A 118 8.53 0.75 -20.59
CA GLY A 118 8.23 1.96 -19.81
C GLY A 118 8.69 1.86 -18.35
N LYS A 119 7.72 1.92 -17.43
CA LYS A 119 7.94 1.91 -15.97
C LYS A 119 7.95 0.50 -15.35
N GLU A 120 7.84 -0.56 -16.14
CA GLU A 120 7.86 -1.93 -15.61
C GLU A 120 9.26 -2.30 -15.08
N VAL A 121 9.31 -2.84 -13.86
CA VAL A 121 10.52 -3.41 -13.26
C VAL A 121 10.82 -4.78 -13.85
N GLY A 122 12.08 -4.98 -14.25
CA GLY A 122 12.63 -6.24 -14.73
C GLY A 122 13.39 -7.00 -13.65
N LEU A 123 13.35 -8.33 -13.76
CA LEU A 123 14.06 -9.26 -12.90
C LEU A 123 15.57 -8.98 -12.91
N GLY A 124 16.17 -8.86 -11.72
CA GLY A 124 17.60 -8.58 -11.55
C GLY A 124 17.96 -7.09 -11.55
N GLU A 125 17.03 -6.17 -11.79
CA GLU A 125 17.30 -4.73 -11.67
C GLU A 125 17.41 -4.32 -10.20
N ILE A 126 18.43 -3.52 -9.87
CA ILE A 126 18.68 -2.90 -8.56
C ILE A 126 18.47 -1.41 -8.77
N ILE A 127 17.23 -0.94 -8.57
CA ILE A 127 16.80 0.42 -8.91
C ILE A 127 15.78 0.95 -7.90
N PRO A 128 15.61 2.28 -7.81
CA PRO A 128 14.52 2.90 -7.07
C PRO A 128 13.15 2.56 -7.68
N VAL A 129 12.20 2.21 -6.82
CA VAL A 129 10.86 1.77 -7.20
C VAL A 129 9.80 2.39 -6.30
N HIS A 130 8.62 2.60 -6.88
CA HIS A 130 7.38 2.89 -6.20
C HIS A 130 6.52 1.63 -6.18
N ILE A 131 6.12 1.20 -4.99
CA ILE A 131 5.36 -0.04 -4.79
C ILE A 131 4.05 0.30 -4.11
N ARG A 132 2.93 -0.16 -4.69
CA ARG A 132 1.65 -0.22 -4.00
C ARG A 132 1.34 -1.66 -3.65
N GLY A 133 1.02 -1.93 -2.40
CA GLY A 133 0.69 -3.29 -1.97
C GLY A 133 0.04 -3.35 -0.60
N LYS A 134 -0.44 -4.54 -0.25
CA LYS A 134 -1.03 -4.82 1.06
C LYS A 134 0.01 -5.42 1.99
N VAL A 135 0.14 -4.88 3.19
CA VAL A 135 1.00 -5.47 4.22
C VAL A 135 0.31 -6.73 4.78
N ALA A 136 1.09 -7.81 4.88
CA ALA A 136 0.66 -9.05 5.49
C ALA A 136 1.76 -9.57 6.42
N ILE A 137 1.38 -10.31 7.45
CA ILE A 137 2.31 -11.04 8.30
C ILE A 137 2.19 -12.51 7.92
N LEU A 138 3.28 -13.10 7.45
CA LEU A 138 3.30 -14.48 6.97
C LEU A 138 4.20 -15.33 7.85
N THR A 139 3.71 -16.51 8.20
CA THR A 139 4.54 -17.61 8.71
C THR A 139 5.42 -18.19 7.60
N LYS A 140 6.42 -19.01 7.95
CA LYS A 140 7.28 -19.72 6.98
C LYS A 140 6.48 -20.43 5.89
N SER A 141 5.50 -21.26 6.29
CA SER A 141 4.71 -22.05 5.35
C SER A 141 3.88 -21.19 4.40
N GLU A 142 3.35 -20.07 4.88
CA GLU A 142 2.61 -19.13 4.03
C GLU A 142 3.52 -18.37 3.06
N LEU A 143 4.74 -18.02 3.52
CA LEU A 143 5.75 -17.41 2.68
C LEU A 143 6.19 -18.37 1.56
N GLU A 144 6.54 -19.61 1.88
CA GLU A 144 6.88 -20.67 0.92
C GLU A 144 5.81 -20.82 -0.15
N LYS A 145 4.54 -20.88 0.26
CA LYS A 145 3.40 -20.95 -0.65
C LYS A 145 3.28 -19.70 -1.54
N ALA A 146 3.48 -18.51 -0.99
CA ALA A 146 3.40 -17.26 -1.73
C ALA A 146 4.53 -17.14 -2.77
N LEU A 147 5.72 -17.58 -2.41
CA LEU A 147 6.90 -17.59 -3.27
C LEU A 147 6.88 -18.75 -4.28
N GLY A 148 6.21 -19.86 -3.95
CA GLY A 148 6.20 -21.09 -4.74
C GLY A 148 7.52 -21.86 -4.65
N VAL A 149 8.18 -21.79 -3.50
CA VAL A 149 9.49 -22.43 -3.24
C VAL A 149 9.47 -23.13 -1.89
N ASP A 150 10.39 -24.09 -1.71
CA ASP A 150 10.70 -24.72 -0.43
C ASP A 150 11.97 -24.04 0.12
N LEU A 151 11.84 -23.34 1.26
CA LEU A 151 12.95 -22.60 1.86
C LEU A 151 13.96 -23.53 2.54
N ASP A 152 13.61 -24.80 2.81
CA ASP A 152 14.52 -25.82 3.35
C ASP A 152 15.25 -26.60 2.23
N SER A 153 14.99 -26.27 0.96
CA SER A 153 15.67 -26.92 -0.16
C SER A 153 17.14 -26.51 -0.26
N SER A 154 17.98 -27.43 -0.73
CA SER A 154 19.43 -27.20 -0.88
C SER A 154 19.77 -26.06 -1.84
N GLU A 155 18.85 -25.68 -2.72
CA GLU A 155 19.04 -24.54 -3.64
C GLU A 155 19.00 -23.21 -2.87
N PHE A 156 18.14 -23.10 -1.84
CA PHE A 156 18.05 -21.92 -0.98
C PHE A 156 19.08 -21.91 0.14
N ALA A 157 19.54 -23.07 0.61
CA ALA A 157 20.61 -23.17 1.61
C ALA A 157 22.00 -22.70 1.10
N LEU A 158 22.19 -22.65 -0.23
CA LEU A 158 23.41 -22.13 -0.86
C LEU A 158 23.38 -20.61 -1.06
N ASP A 159 22.19 -20.03 -1.08
CA ASP A 159 21.98 -18.60 -1.10
C ASP A 159 21.95 -18.15 0.36
N ASP A 160 22.79 -17.20 0.79
CA ASP A 160 22.80 -16.65 2.18
C ASP A 160 21.55 -15.80 2.46
N SER A 161 20.44 -16.20 1.86
CA SER A 161 19.13 -15.63 2.01
C SER A 161 18.71 -15.85 3.45
N GLN A 162 18.53 -14.75 4.19
CA GLN A 162 17.94 -14.79 5.53
C GLN A 162 16.52 -15.36 5.57
N LEU A 163 15.97 -15.79 4.42
CA LEU A 163 14.70 -16.46 4.26
C LEU A 163 14.69 -17.86 4.88
N GLU A 164 15.82 -18.59 4.89
CA GLU A 164 15.90 -19.91 5.52
C GLU A 164 15.56 -19.83 7.02
N LYS A 165 15.88 -18.69 7.67
CA LYS A 165 15.61 -18.42 9.09
C LYS A 165 14.25 -17.76 9.33
N TRP A 166 13.40 -17.65 8.31
CA TRP A 166 12.09 -17.03 8.44
C TRP A 166 11.15 -17.92 9.25
N GLU A 167 10.70 -17.43 10.39
CA GLU A 167 9.63 -18.06 11.17
C GLU A 167 8.30 -17.35 10.93
N ILE A 168 8.30 -16.03 11.12
CA ILE A 168 7.18 -15.12 10.89
C ILE A 168 7.72 -13.71 10.63
N GLY A 169 7.06 -12.94 9.76
CA GLY A 169 7.44 -11.56 9.54
C GLY A 169 6.53 -10.81 8.58
N ALA A 170 6.76 -9.51 8.47
CA ALA A 170 6.02 -8.64 7.58
C ALA A 170 6.48 -8.78 6.14
N VAL A 171 5.53 -8.84 5.21
CA VAL A 171 5.77 -8.77 3.78
C VAL A 171 4.84 -7.74 3.15
N LEU A 172 5.22 -7.25 1.98
CA LEU A 172 4.37 -6.41 1.14
C LEU A 172 3.90 -7.21 -0.06
N LEU A 173 2.60 -7.55 -0.08
CA LEU A 173 1.96 -8.20 -1.23
C LEU A 173 1.68 -7.12 -2.28
N ALA A 174 2.54 -7.05 -3.28
CA ALA A 174 2.49 -6.00 -4.28
C ALA A 174 1.30 -6.16 -5.24
N ASP A 175 0.58 -5.06 -5.43
CA ASP A 175 -0.39 -4.89 -6.51
C ASP A 175 0.28 -4.26 -7.74
N THR A 176 1.14 -3.26 -7.51
CA THR A 176 1.94 -2.61 -8.54
C THR A 176 3.36 -2.35 -8.06
N VAL A 177 4.32 -2.45 -8.98
CA VAL A 177 5.73 -2.10 -8.78
C VAL A 177 6.18 -1.34 -10.02
N GLU A 178 6.58 -0.10 -9.84
CA GLU A 178 6.96 0.81 -10.93
C GLU A 178 8.34 1.40 -10.68
N LYS A 179 9.10 1.60 -11.76
CA LYS A 179 10.33 2.38 -11.76
C LYS A 179 10.03 3.85 -11.39
N LEU A 180 10.84 4.42 -10.50
CA LEU A 180 10.82 5.85 -10.18
C LEU A 180 11.52 6.69 -11.27
#